data_AF-A0A2V7GN70-F1
#
_entry.id   AF-A0A2V7GN70-F1
#
_cell.length_a   1.000
_cell.length_b   1.000
_cell.length_c   1.000
_cell.angle_alpha   90.00
_cell.angle_beta   90.00
_cell.angle_gamma   90.00
#
_symmetry.space_group_name_H-M   'P 1'
#
loop_
_entity.id
_entity.type
_entity.pdbx_description
1 polymer ?
#
loop_
_entity_poly.entity_id
_entity_poly.type
_entity_poly.pdbx_seq_one_letter_code
_entity_poly.pdbx_strand_id
1 'polypeptide(L)' 'MCRNIKTLANFAPPATDDEIRASALQFVRKLSGTA' A
#
# COMPACT_ATOMS: atom_id res chain seq x y z
N MET A 1 -1.01 -3.96 -14.25
CA MET A 1 -0.78 -3.54 -12.85
C MET A 1 -1.30 -4.64 -11.93
N CYS A 2 -0.45 -5.56 -11.48
CA CYS A 2 -0.87 -6.69 -10.63
C CYS A 2 0.07 -6.90 -9.44
N ARG A 3 0.53 -5.83 -8.78
CA ARG A 3 1.19 -5.96 -7.47
C ARG A 3 0.12 -5.99 -6.39
N ASN A 4 0.20 -6.98 -5.52
CA ASN A 4 -0.74 -7.13 -4.42
C ASN A 4 -0.57 -5.95 -3.46
N ILE A 5 -1.69 -5.35 -3.03
CA ILE A 5 -1.67 -4.30 -2.01
C ILE A 5 -1.34 -4.99 -0.70
N LYS A 6 -0.24 -4.59 -0.05
CA LYS A 6 0.19 -5.17 1.21
C LYS A 6 -0.68 -4.63 2.35
N THR A 7 -1.30 -5.53 3.11
CA THR A 7 -1.97 -5.20 4.37
C THR A 7 -0.92 -5.06 5.46
N LEU A 8 -0.75 -3.85 6.01
CA LEU A 8 0.29 -3.52 7.00
C LEU A 8 -0.15 -3.76 8.46
N ALA A 9 -1.28 -4.43 8.69
CA ALA A 9 -1.78 -4.72 10.02
C ALA A 9 -0.93 -5.78 10.72
N ASN A 10 -0.69 -5.62 12.03
CA ASN A 10 0.01 -6.58 12.90
C ASN A 10 1.48 -6.86 12.50
N PHE A 11 2.15 -5.92 11.84
CA PHE A 11 3.58 -6.04 11.53
C PHE A 11 4.44 -5.75 12.77
N ALA A 12 5.50 -6.55 12.95
CA ALA A 12 6.57 -6.31 13.90
C ALA A 12 7.91 -6.37 13.15
N PRO A 13 8.70 -5.27 13.11
CA PRO A 13 8.41 -3.92 13.61
C PRO A 13 7.22 -3.24 12.89
N PRO A 14 6.61 -2.19 13.47
CA PRO A 14 5.54 -1.44 12.81
C PRO A 14 5.99 -0.90 11.46
N ALA A 15 5.06 -0.86 10.51
CA ALA A 15 5.33 -0.36 9.18
C ALA A 15 5.83 1.08 9.23
N THR A 16 6.84 1.38 8.44
CA THR A 16 7.40 2.72 8.32
C THR A 16 6.46 3.64 7.56
N ASP A 17 6.59 4.96 7.76
CA ASP A 17 5.75 5.95 7.07
C ASP A 17 5.84 5.84 5.54
N ASP A 18 7.00 5.46 5.02
CA ASP A 18 7.21 5.25 3.59
C ASP A 18 6.45 4.02 3.07
N GLU A 19 6.40 2.93 3.84
CA GLU A 19 5.64 1.72 3.49
C GLU A 19 4.13 1.98 3.53
N ILE A 20 3.67 2.75 4.52
CA ILE A 20 2.27 3.18 4.64
C ILE A 20 1.89 4.02 3.42
N ARG A 21 2.70 5.02 3.07
CA ARG A 21 2.46 5.89 1.92
C ARG A 21 2.47 5.13 0.60
N ALA A 22 3.43 4.22 0.42
CA ALA A 22 3.51 3.40 -0.77
C ALA A 22 2.30 2.47 -0.91
N SER A 23 1.85 1.85 0.18
CA SER A 23 0.68 0.96 0.18
C SER A 23 -0.62 1.73 -0.05
N ALA A 24 -0.78 2.92 0.54
CA ALA A 24 -1.92 3.79 0.32
C ALA A 24 -1.99 4.29 -1.13
N LEU A 25 -0.86 4.72 -1.71
CA LEU A 25 -0.79 5.16 -3.09
C LEU A 25 -1.16 4.03 -4.07
N GLN A 26 -0.69 2.82 -3.80
CA GLN A 26 -1.07 1.65 -4.60
C GLN A 26 -2.57 1.35 -4.50
N PHE A 27 -3.15 1.47 -3.31
CA PHE A 27 -4.59 1.29 -3.10
C PHE A 27 -5.41 2.31 -3.90
N VAL A 28 -5.06 3.60 -3.82
CA VAL A 28 -5.72 4.67 -4.58
C VAL A 28 -5.61 4.44 -6.09
N ARG A 29 -4.41 4.16 -6.61
CA ARG A 29 -4.21 3.89 -8.05
C ARG A 29 -5.03 2.71 -8.55
N LYS A 30 -5.09 1.63 -7.76
CA LYS A 30 -5.88 0.45 -8.11
C LYS A 30 -7.38 0.75 -8.17
N LEU A 31 -7.89 1.58 -7.25
CA LEU A 31 -9.31 1.94 -7.18
C LEU A 31 -9.71 3.00 -8.21
N SER A 32 -8.90 4.03 -8.39
CA SER A 32 -9.21 5.15 -9.28
C SER A 32 -8.95 4.85 -10.76
N GLY A 33 -8.31 3.71 -11.09
CA GLY A 33 -7.97 3.37 -12.47
C GLY A 33 -6.94 4.32 -13.11
N THR A 34 -6.23 5.10 -12.28
CA THR A 34 -5.19 6.01 -12.72
C THR A 34 -3.90 5.23 -12.98
N ALA A 35 -3.55 5.11 -14.26
CA ALA A 35 -2.35 4.43 -14.74
C ALA A 35 -1.07 5.20 -14.34
#